data_AF-A0A8J7VWC7-F1
#
_entry.id   AF-A0A8J7VWC7-F1
#
_cell.length_a   1.000
_cell.length_b   1.000
_cell.length_c   1.000
_cell.angle_alpha   90.00
_cell.angle_beta   90.00
_cell.angle_gamma   90.00
#
_symmetry.space_group_name_H-M   'P 1'
#
loop_
_entity.id
_entity.type
_entity.pdbx_description
1 polymer ?
#
loop_
_entity_poly.entity_id
_entity_poly.type
_entity_poly.pdbx_seq_one_letter_code
_entity_poly.pdbx_strand_id
1 'polypeptide(L)'
;MPQSALRSLMFLCLWALAVAAHAQGLNDGMGGLYSGEVPVNGQGSGEREAGMRAALAQVVVKLTGDEGAPRHPLVARQLRSADTLATGYSYRQDTERGPGGAPVYRQTLVVEFDRAAIDALVAAAGLPLWPVPRPPVALLLAIDDGRGARLVNAQQTSVVRSLTERAQARGLELRLPAAGAGDVDAVWALDPAAARGREQALLGKLYRQGGGWAADWSLVIDGVEAERWSSGDGDARRAMAGGADPAATALAARFAEVVELGPPEIVSVGIEGVRSSEDYLRLMGYLQGLAVVRGVVPETDGRGALRLQLDLASGYGAFEQLVGSGDVLAPVPGAAGLPVLLLRP
;
A
#
# COMPACT_ATOMS: atom_id res chain seq x y z
N MET A 1 43.07 9.62 32.81
CA MET A 1 41.77 8.92 32.70
C MET A 1 42.03 7.42 32.80
N PRO A 2 41.34 6.67 33.67
CA PRO A 2 41.63 5.25 33.85
C PRO A 2 41.13 4.45 32.64
N GLN A 3 41.95 3.53 32.14
CA GLN A 3 41.68 2.70 30.94
C GLN A 3 40.40 1.85 31.06
N SER A 4 39.90 1.63 32.29
CA SER A 4 38.63 0.95 32.58
C SER A 4 37.39 1.76 32.20
N ALA A 5 37.47 3.10 32.28
CA ALA A 5 36.37 3.98 31.90
C ALA A 5 36.16 4.01 30.37
N LEU A 6 37.26 3.93 29.61
CA LEU A 6 37.21 3.92 28.14
C LEU A 6 36.59 2.63 27.59
N ARG A 7 36.88 1.48 28.20
CA ARG A 7 36.30 0.18 27.82
C ARG A 7 34.81 0.08 28.14
N SER A 8 34.38 0.65 29.27
CA SER A 8 32.96 0.65 29.66
C SER A 8 32.13 1.59 28.77
N LEU A 9 32.69 2.73 28.35
CA LEU A 9 32.03 3.62 27.39
C LEU A 9 31.87 2.97 26.00
N MET A 10 32.87 2.21 25.55
CA MET A 10 32.85 1.55 24.24
C MET A 10 31.85 0.39 24.16
N PHE A 11 31.65 -0.36 25.26
CA PHE A 11 30.60 -1.38 25.36
C PHE A 11 29.19 -0.78 25.42
N LEU A 12 29.01 0.38 26.08
CA LEU A 12 27.73 1.07 26.14
C LEU A 12 27.33 1.64 24.76
N CYS A 13 28.28 2.16 23.99
CA CYS A 13 28.03 2.62 22.62
C CYS A 13 27.75 1.48 21.63
N LEU A 14 28.41 0.31 21.78
CA LEU A 14 28.09 -0.87 20.96
C LEU A 14 26.70 -1.45 21.25
N TRP A 15 26.26 -1.39 22.52
CA TRP A 15 24.91 -1.79 22.90
C TRP A 15 23.84 -0.81 22.39
N ALA A 16 24.11 0.49 22.46
CA ALA A 16 23.21 1.51 21.91
C ALA A 16 23.05 1.41 20.38
N LEU A 17 24.12 1.07 19.63
CA LEU A 17 24.01 0.82 18.18
C LEU A 17 23.27 -0.49 17.85
N ALA A 18 23.39 -1.54 18.68
CA ALA A 18 22.68 -2.79 18.47
C ALA A 18 21.16 -2.66 18.72
N VAL A 19 20.75 -1.80 19.66
CA VAL A 19 19.33 -1.50 19.91
C VAL A 19 18.75 -0.58 18.82
N ALA A 20 19.54 0.36 18.28
CA ALA A 20 19.11 1.19 17.16
C ALA A 20 18.94 0.37 15.85
N ALA A 21 19.74 -0.68 15.64
CA ALA A 21 19.59 -1.58 14.48
C ALA A 21 18.36 -2.51 14.58
N HIS A 22 17.85 -2.80 15.78
CA HIS A 22 16.61 -3.59 15.97
C HIS A 22 15.34 -2.74 15.99
N ALA A 23 15.45 -1.41 16.11
CA ALA A 23 14.31 -0.50 16.06
C ALA A 23 13.85 -0.16 14.62
N GLN A 24 14.62 -0.55 13.60
CA GLN A 24 14.29 -0.27 12.19
C GLN A 24 13.17 -1.15 11.61
N GLY A 25 12.61 -2.11 12.37
CA GLY A 25 11.49 -2.95 11.93
C GLY A 25 10.10 -2.54 12.44
N LEU A 26 9.97 -1.40 13.13
CA LEU A 26 8.71 -1.03 13.82
C LEU A 26 7.91 0.11 13.17
N ASN A 27 8.33 0.62 11.99
CA ASN A 27 7.61 1.66 11.24
C ASN A 27 6.98 1.17 9.91
N ASP A 28 7.12 -0.10 9.55
CA ASP A 28 6.75 -0.60 8.22
C ASP A 28 5.24 -0.84 8.00
N GLY A 29 4.41 -0.70 9.04
CA GLY A 29 2.95 -0.86 8.91
C GLY A 29 2.26 0.27 8.11
N MET A 30 2.86 1.47 8.07
CA MET A 30 2.31 2.64 7.36
C MET A 30 3.09 2.99 6.08
N GLY A 31 4.42 2.84 6.07
CA GLY A 31 5.25 3.19 4.91
C GLY A 31 4.96 2.33 3.68
N GLY A 32 4.71 1.02 3.87
CA GLY A 32 4.49 0.10 2.75
C GLY A 32 3.13 0.21 2.04
N LEU A 33 2.15 0.92 2.61
CA LEU A 33 0.80 1.04 2.03
C LEU A 33 0.76 2.01 0.85
N TYR A 34 1.53 3.09 0.92
CA TYR A 34 1.66 4.11 -0.13
C TYR A 34 2.89 3.90 -1.01
N SER A 35 3.52 2.73 -0.87
CA SER A 35 4.65 2.29 -1.68
C SER A 35 4.22 1.16 -2.63
N GLY A 36 4.67 1.19 -3.86
CA GLY A 36 4.47 0.13 -4.85
C GLY A 36 5.80 -0.52 -5.25
N GLU A 37 5.80 -1.84 -5.40
CA GLU A 37 6.99 -2.61 -5.80
C GLU A 37 6.69 -3.40 -7.06
N VAL A 38 7.36 -3.05 -8.15
CA VAL A 38 7.06 -3.60 -9.49
C VAL A 38 8.33 -4.17 -10.11
N PRO A 39 8.34 -5.44 -10.53
CA PRO A 39 9.45 -5.97 -11.28
C PRO A 39 9.54 -5.31 -12.66
N VAL A 40 10.73 -4.89 -13.05
CA VAL A 40 11.00 -4.20 -14.32
C VAL A 40 12.13 -4.89 -15.08
N ASN A 41 12.11 -4.79 -16.41
CA ASN A 41 13.16 -5.40 -17.24
C ASN A 41 14.37 -4.49 -17.43
N GLY A 42 14.27 -3.23 -17.00
CA GLY A 42 15.36 -2.26 -17.04
C GLY A 42 14.96 -0.91 -16.46
N GLN A 43 15.87 0.07 -16.58
CA GLN A 43 15.73 1.42 -15.98
C GLN A 43 15.41 2.52 -17.02
N GLY A 44 15.11 2.12 -18.27
CA GLY A 44 14.75 3.05 -19.34
C GLY A 44 13.48 3.84 -19.01
N SER A 45 13.29 5.00 -19.64
CA SER A 45 12.12 5.87 -19.38
C SER A 45 10.79 5.14 -19.56
N GLY A 46 10.63 4.35 -20.62
CA GLY A 46 9.39 3.61 -20.88
C GLY A 46 9.11 2.50 -19.85
N GLU A 47 10.14 1.76 -19.43
CA GLU A 47 10.02 0.74 -18.36
C GLU A 47 9.66 1.41 -17.02
N ARG A 48 10.30 2.54 -16.71
CA ARG A 48 10.02 3.31 -15.49
C ARG A 48 8.59 3.85 -15.49
N GLU A 49 8.13 4.43 -16.59
CA GLU A 49 6.77 4.94 -16.70
C GLU A 49 5.76 3.80 -16.52
N ALA A 50 5.91 2.68 -17.24
CA ALA A 50 5.06 1.51 -17.06
C ALA A 50 5.08 0.97 -15.62
N GLY A 51 6.26 0.91 -15.00
CA GLY A 51 6.44 0.53 -13.61
C GLY A 51 5.74 1.46 -12.63
N MET A 52 5.80 2.79 -12.86
CA MET A 52 5.11 3.81 -12.06
C MET A 52 3.59 3.61 -12.08
N ARG A 53 3.02 3.33 -13.27
CA ARG A 53 1.58 3.05 -13.41
C ARG A 53 1.17 1.80 -12.66
N ALA A 54 1.97 0.74 -12.77
CA ALA A 54 1.73 -0.51 -12.05
C ALA A 54 1.87 -0.34 -10.54
N ALA A 55 2.83 0.46 -10.08
CA ALA A 55 3.06 0.74 -8.65
C ALA A 55 1.87 1.52 -8.06
N LEU A 56 1.39 2.54 -8.77
CA LEU A 56 0.21 3.29 -8.34
C LEU A 56 -1.04 2.39 -8.29
N ALA A 57 -1.22 1.50 -9.27
CA ALA A 57 -2.33 0.54 -9.25
C ALA A 57 -2.24 -0.38 -8.03
N GLN A 58 -1.04 -0.88 -7.67
CA GLN A 58 -0.85 -1.68 -6.45
C GLN A 58 -1.23 -0.88 -5.20
N VAL A 59 -0.80 0.37 -5.08
CA VAL A 59 -1.12 1.22 -3.91
C VAL A 59 -2.62 1.42 -3.76
N VAL A 60 -3.33 1.73 -4.85
CA VAL A 60 -4.79 1.87 -4.81
C VAL A 60 -5.47 0.56 -4.39
N VAL A 61 -4.99 -0.58 -4.87
CA VAL A 61 -5.48 -1.91 -4.48
C VAL A 61 -5.23 -2.19 -3.00
N LYS A 62 -4.05 -1.83 -2.48
CA LYS A 62 -3.71 -1.96 -1.05
C LYS A 62 -4.64 -1.12 -0.18
N LEU A 63 -4.88 0.13 -0.58
CA LEU A 63 -5.66 1.09 0.22
C LEU A 63 -7.16 0.79 0.22
N THR A 64 -7.71 0.38 -0.91
CA THR A 64 -9.15 0.07 -1.04
C THR A 64 -9.48 -1.37 -0.66
N GLY A 65 -8.51 -2.28 -0.74
CA GLY A 65 -8.77 -3.71 -0.67
C GLY A 65 -9.56 -4.25 -1.86
N ASP A 66 -9.77 -3.48 -2.93
CA ASP A 66 -10.49 -3.88 -4.13
C ASP A 66 -9.54 -4.02 -5.34
N GLU A 67 -9.48 -5.22 -5.94
CA GLU A 67 -8.69 -5.47 -7.16
C GLU A 67 -9.27 -4.76 -8.39
N GLY A 68 -10.53 -4.33 -8.33
CA GLY A 68 -11.21 -3.55 -9.35
C GLY A 68 -10.96 -2.05 -9.29
N ALA A 69 -10.48 -1.52 -8.17
CA ALA A 69 -10.27 -0.09 -7.96
C ALA A 69 -9.42 0.59 -9.07
N PRO A 70 -8.33 -0.02 -9.59
CA PRO A 70 -7.57 0.55 -10.71
C PRO A 70 -8.36 0.75 -12.01
N ARG A 71 -9.48 0.03 -12.18
CA ARG A 71 -10.35 0.15 -13.37
C ARG A 71 -11.35 1.30 -13.25
N HIS A 72 -11.49 1.92 -12.08
CA HIS A 72 -12.35 3.08 -11.91
C HIS A 72 -11.89 4.22 -12.85
N PRO A 73 -12.77 4.91 -13.59
CA PRO A 73 -12.36 5.88 -14.60
C PRO A 73 -11.44 7.00 -14.10
N LEU A 74 -11.68 7.51 -12.88
CA LEU A 74 -10.82 8.53 -12.27
C LEU A 74 -9.43 7.97 -11.92
N VAL A 75 -9.37 6.76 -11.36
CA VAL A 75 -8.10 6.11 -11.03
C VAL A 75 -7.33 5.78 -12.30
N ALA A 76 -7.98 5.14 -13.28
CA ALA A 76 -7.39 4.80 -14.57
C ALA A 76 -6.86 6.03 -15.33
N ARG A 77 -7.45 7.22 -15.12
CA ARG A 77 -6.92 8.49 -15.63
C ARG A 77 -5.62 8.86 -14.90
N GLN A 78 -5.63 8.87 -13.57
CA GLN A 78 -4.43 9.19 -12.77
C GLN A 78 -3.28 8.21 -13.02
N LEU A 79 -3.57 6.93 -13.29
CA LEU A 79 -2.56 5.93 -13.64
C LEU A 79 -1.72 6.36 -14.86
N ARG A 80 -2.22 7.20 -15.77
CA ARG A 80 -1.43 7.67 -16.92
C ARG A 80 -0.44 8.78 -16.57
N SER A 81 -0.60 9.41 -15.42
CA SER A 81 0.24 10.50 -14.90
C SER A 81 0.66 10.17 -13.47
N ALA A 82 1.03 8.90 -13.23
CA ALA A 82 1.34 8.38 -11.90
C ALA A 82 2.57 9.06 -11.27
N ASP A 83 3.49 9.54 -12.10
CA ASP A 83 4.66 10.32 -11.71
C ASP A 83 4.31 11.62 -10.98
N THR A 84 3.16 12.23 -11.30
CA THR A 84 2.71 13.47 -10.63
C THR A 84 2.36 13.28 -9.17
N LEU A 85 2.11 12.04 -8.74
CA LEU A 85 1.80 11.67 -7.35
C LEU A 85 3.00 11.03 -6.64
N ALA A 86 4.09 10.74 -7.36
CA ALA A 86 5.26 10.08 -6.79
C ALA A 86 6.15 11.08 -6.06
N THR A 87 6.54 10.76 -4.83
CA THR A 87 7.48 11.56 -4.03
C THR A 87 8.92 11.08 -4.19
N GLY A 88 9.11 9.84 -4.64
CA GLY A 88 10.43 9.28 -4.94
C GLY A 88 10.34 7.89 -5.55
N TYR A 89 11.46 7.44 -6.12
CA TYR A 89 11.60 6.06 -6.58
C TYR A 89 13.04 5.57 -6.44
N SER A 90 13.20 4.26 -6.33
CA SER A 90 14.51 3.59 -6.30
C SER A 90 14.45 2.25 -7.03
N TYR A 91 15.61 1.70 -7.38
CA TYR A 91 15.72 0.36 -7.96
C TYR A 91 16.40 -0.57 -6.96
N ARG A 92 15.76 -1.69 -6.67
CA ARG A 92 16.31 -2.78 -5.87
C ARG A 92 16.61 -3.96 -6.79
N GLN A 93 17.72 -4.65 -6.54
CA GLN A 93 18.06 -5.87 -7.28
C GLN A 93 17.94 -7.08 -6.35
N ASP A 94 16.97 -7.93 -6.65
CA ASP A 94 16.69 -9.15 -5.90
C ASP A 94 17.35 -10.33 -6.61
N THR A 95 18.02 -11.21 -5.85
CA THR A 95 18.62 -12.43 -6.40
C THR A 95 17.77 -13.62 -6.00
N GLU A 96 17.13 -14.25 -6.97
CA GLU A 96 16.37 -15.48 -6.78
C GLU A 96 17.12 -16.69 -7.32
N ARG A 97 16.78 -17.88 -6.80
CA ARG A 97 17.30 -19.14 -7.34
C ARG A 97 16.37 -19.63 -8.45
N GLY A 98 16.84 -19.59 -9.69
CA GLY A 98 16.11 -20.11 -10.84
C GLY A 98 16.08 -21.65 -10.89
N PRO A 99 15.37 -22.22 -11.88
CA PRO A 99 15.39 -23.66 -12.13
C PRO A 99 16.83 -24.17 -12.30
N GLY A 100 17.21 -25.21 -11.54
CA GLY A 100 18.57 -25.76 -11.57
C GLY A 100 19.60 -25.07 -10.65
N GLY A 101 19.18 -24.07 -9.87
CA GLY A 101 20.04 -23.44 -8.85
C GLY A 101 20.87 -22.25 -9.32
N ALA A 102 20.75 -21.85 -10.59
CA ALA A 102 21.41 -20.64 -11.11
C ALA A 102 20.79 -19.36 -10.50
N PRO A 103 21.60 -18.34 -10.18
CA PRO A 103 21.07 -17.05 -9.73
C PRO A 103 20.35 -16.34 -10.88
N VAL A 104 19.14 -15.88 -10.61
CA VAL A 104 18.33 -15.02 -11.48
C VAL A 104 18.22 -13.66 -10.81
N TYR A 105 18.70 -12.63 -11.50
CA TYR A 105 18.62 -11.26 -11.02
C TYR A 105 17.30 -10.65 -11.50
N ARG A 106 16.50 -10.15 -10.56
CA ARG A 106 15.29 -9.38 -10.84
C ARG A 106 15.50 -7.95 -10.38
N GLN A 107 15.21 -6.99 -11.26
CA GLN A 107 15.15 -5.59 -10.87
C GLN A 107 13.73 -5.25 -10.46
N THR A 108 13.60 -4.55 -9.34
CA THR A 108 12.34 -4.12 -8.75
C THR A 108 12.38 -2.60 -8.64
N LEU A 109 11.44 -1.92 -9.28
CA LEU A 109 11.17 -0.51 -9.09
C LEU A 109 10.33 -0.35 -7.81
N VAL A 110 10.85 0.42 -6.85
CA VAL A 110 10.14 0.82 -5.64
C VAL A 110 9.73 2.28 -5.80
N VAL A 111 8.45 2.57 -5.67
CA VAL A 111 7.91 3.93 -5.81
C VAL A 111 7.18 4.31 -4.55
N GLU A 112 7.53 5.46 -3.99
CA GLU A 112 6.81 6.10 -2.89
C GLU A 112 5.84 7.15 -3.46
N PHE A 113 4.59 7.13 -3.00
CA PHE A 113 3.57 8.08 -3.41
C PHE A 113 3.18 9.03 -2.28
N ASP A 114 2.72 10.22 -2.65
CA ASP A 114 2.18 11.19 -1.71
C ASP A 114 0.88 10.66 -1.11
N ARG A 115 0.87 10.43 0.20
CA ARG A 115 -0.27 9.84 0.90
C ARG A 115 -1.57 10.63 0.71
N ALA A 116 -1.53 11.93 0.92
CA ALA A 116 -2.75 12.75 0.90
C ALA A 116 -3.31 12.88 -0.52
N ALA A 117 -2.45 12.92 -1.54
CA ALA A 117 -2.88 12.93 -2.93
C ALA A 117 -3.54 11.61 -3.35
N ILE A 118 -3.00 10.48 -2.87
CA ILE A 118 -3.62 9.17 -3.11
C ILE A 118 -4.94 9.01 -2.36
N ASP A 119 -5.00 9.40 -1.09
CA ASP A 119 -6.24 9.37 -0.30
C ASP A 119 -7.32 10.23 -0.95
N ALA A 120 -6.96 11.42 -1.43
CA ALA A 120 -7.87 12.31 -2.17
C ALA A 120 -8.31 11.71 -3.51
N LEU A 121 -7.41 11.04 -4.25
CA LEU A 121 -7.76 10.34 -5.49
C LEU A 121 -8.80 9.23 -5.23
N VAL A 122 -8.57 8.40 -4.21
CA VAL A 122 -9.45 7.27 -3.86
C VAL A 122 -10.81 7.79 -3.41
N ALA A 123 -10.83 8.81 -2.55
CA ALA A 123 -12.05 9.41 -2.06
C ALA A 123 -12.82 10.18 -3.14
N ALA A 124 -12.14 10.90 -4.03
CA ALA A 124 -12.77 11.53 -5.21
C ALA A 124 -13.33 10.49 -6.20
N ALA A 125 -12.76 9.28 -6.23
CA ALA A 125 -13.31 8.14 -6.94
C ALA A 125 -14.51 7.48 -6.24
N GLY A 126 -14.89 7.94 -5.04
CA GLY A 126 -15.95 7.33 -4.23
C GLY A 126 -15.63 5.90 -3.81
N LEU A 127 -14.35 5.53 -3.83
CA LEU A 127 -13.89 4.20 -3.47
C LEU A 127 -13.73 4.13 -1.94
N PRO A 128 -14.08 3.00 -1.33
CA PRO A 128 -13.91 2.82 0.11
C PRO A 128 -12.42 2.76 0.43
N LEU A 129 -12.01 3.46 1.50
CA LEU A 129 -10.66 3.42 2.04
C LEU A 129 -10.65 2.51 3.26
N TRP A 130 -9.74 1.54 3.31
CA TRP A 130 -9.54 0.71 4.48
C TRP A 130 -8.65 1.46 5.50
N PRO A 131 -9.21 1.84 6.67
CA PRO A 131 -8.53 2.71 7.63
C PRO A 131 -7.20 2.16 8.14
N VAL A 132 -6.36 3.08 8.64
CA VAL A 132 -5.06 2.81 9.22
C VAL A 132 -5.03 3.39 10.64
N PRO A 133 -4.48 2.71 11.66
CA PRO A 133 -3.78 1.42 11.62
C PRO A 133 -4.71 0.24 11.35
N ARG A 134 -4.26 -0.70 10.50
CA ARG A 134 -4.94 -1.98 10.29
C ARG A 134 -4.57 -2.93 11.42
N PRO A 135 -5.53 -3.51 12.15
CA PRO A 135 -5.19 -4.51 13.13
C PRO A 135 -4.47 -5.68 12.44
N PRO A 136 -3.41 -6.21 13.04
CA PRO A 136 -2.65 -7.30 12.45
C PRO A 136 -3.49 -8.57 12.39
N VAL A 137 -3.39 -9.32 11.29
CA VAL A 137 -4.10 -10.60 11.15
C VAL A 137 -3.17 -11.72 11.61
N ALA A 138 -3.57 -12.46 12.64
CA ALA A 138 -2.81 -13.60 13.09
C ALA A 138 -2.93 -14.77 12.11
N LEU A 139 -1.82 -15.25 11.54
CA LEU A 139 -1.78 -16.40 10.65
C LEU A 139 -1.54 -17.68 11.45
N LEU A 140 -2.56 -18.53 11.56
CA LEU A 140 -2.46 -19.86 12.16
C LEU A 140 -2.55 -20.90 11.04
N LEU A 141 -1.39 -21.33 10.54
CA LEU A 141 -1.30 -22.25 9.41
C LEU A 141 -0.75 -23.61 9.87
N ALA A 142 -1.50 -24.67 9.61
CA ALA A 142 -1.03 -26.05 9.73
C ALA A 142 -0.63 -26.61 8.35
N ILE A 143 0.50 -27.32 8.27
CA ILE A 143 0.97 -27.95 7.04
C ILE A 143 1.12 -29.46 7.26
N ASP A 144 0.58 -30.27 6.36
CA ASP A 144 0.87 -31.71 6.27
C ASP A 144 1.44 -32.06 4.90
N ASP A 145 2.71 -32.41 4.87
CA ASP A 145 3.44 -32.85 3.67
C ASP A 145 3.54 -34.38 3.55
N GLY A 146 2.74 -35.12 4.32
CA GLY A 146 2.77 -36.58 4.46
C GLY A 146 3.51 -37.06 5.71
N ARG A 147 3.91 -36.15 6.59
CA ARG A 147 4.60 -36.45 7.86
C ARG A 147 3.75 -36.11 9.09
N GLY A 148 2.49 -35.73 8.88
CA GLY A 148 1.58 -35.25 9.90
C GLY A 148 1.54 -33.72 9.96
N ALA A 149 0.40 -33.22 10.43
CA ALA A 149 0.11 -31.80 10.57
C ALA A 149 1.04 -31.13 11.60
N ARG A 150 1.56 -29.95 11.25
CA ARG A 150 2.38 -29.11 12.12
C ARG A 150 2.10 -27.64 11.90
N LEU A 151 2.13 -26.85 12.97
CA LEU A 151 1.95 -25.40 12.88
C LEU A 151 3.21 -24.69 12.38
N VAL A 152 3.00 -23.74 11.48
CA VAL A 152 4.04 -22.79 11.08
C VAL A 152 4.16 -21.71 12.16
N ASN A 153 5.39 -21.36 12.51
CA ASN A 153 5.68 -20.33 13.51
C ASN A 153 6.58 -19.21 12.97
N ALA A 154 6.82 -18.20 13.79
CA ALA A 154 7.57 -16.99 13.44
C ALA A 154 9.03 -17.23 13.01
N GLN A 155 9.63 -18.40 13.30
CA GLN A 155 10.97 -18.75 12.83
C GLN A 155 10.97 -19.30 11.39
N GLN A 156 9.79 -19.56 10.82
CA GLN A 156 9.60 -20.23 9.53
C GLN A 156 9.03 -19.28 8.46
N THR A 157 9.40 -18.00 8.50
CA THR A 157 8.89 -16.96 7.57
C THR A 157 9.09 -17.31 6.09
N SER A 158 10.17 -18.03 5.75
CA SER A 158 10.45 -18.47 4.38
C SER A 158 9.41 -19.48 3.85
N VAL A 159 8.72 -20.22 4.73
CA VAL A 159 7.69 -21.20 4.34
C VAL A 159 6.44 -20.50 3.85
N VAL A 160 6.06 -19.40 4.49
CA VAL A 160 4.83 -18.65 4.19
C VAL A 160 5.06 -17.44 3.30
N ARG A 161 6.28 -17.28 2.77
CA ARG A 161 6.68 -16.09 2.00
C ARG A 161 5.68 -15.76 0.88
N SER A 162 5.25 -16.75 0.10
CA SER A 162 4.31 -16.50 -1.00
C SER A 162 2.95 -15.99 -0.53
N LEU A 163 2.46 -16.49 0.61
CA LEU A 163 1.25 -16.00 1.25
C LEU A 163 1.44 -14.60 1.82
N THR A 164 2.54 -14.33 2.52
CA THR A 164 2.80 -13.01 3.11
C THR A 164 3.03 -11.93 2.06
N GLU A 165 3.73 -12.25 0.96
CA GLU A 165 3.93 -11.33 -0.18
C GLU A 165 2.59 -11.01 -0.85
N ARG A 166 1.73 -12.03 -1.07
CA ARG A 166 0.39 -11.81 -1.63
C ARG A 166 -0.49 -10.99 -0.68
N ALA A 167 -0.44 -11.27 0.62
CA ALA A 167 -1.15 -10.48 1.63
C ALA A 167 -0.68 -9.02 1.64
N GLN A 168 0.63 -8.78 1.62
CA GLN A 168 1.20 -7.42 1.57
C GLN A 168 0.79 -6.68 0.29
N ALA A 169 0.72 -7.36 -0.86
CA ALA A 169 0.21 -6.78 -2.11
C ALA A 169 -1.26 -6.33 -2.02
N ARG A 170 -2.02 -6.87 -1.06
CA ARG A 170 -3.41 -6.47 -0.74
C ARG A 170 -3.49 -5.57 0.50
N GLY A 171 -2.36 -5.14 1.04
CA GLY A 171 -2.26 -4.28 2.22
C GLY A 171 -2.55 -5.00 3.55
N LEU A 172 -2.40 -6.33 3.58
CA LEU A 172 -2.51 -7.16 4.77
C LEU A 172 -1.14 -7.47 5.39
N GLU A 173 -1.01 -7.23 6.68
CA GLU A 173 0.12 -7.71 7.48
C GLU A 173 -0.28 -8.99 8.23
N LEU A 174 0.34 -10.11 7.85
CA LEU A 174 0.13 -11.40 8.51
C LEU A 174 1.19 -11.63 9.59
N ARG A 175 0.74 -11.92 10.81
CA ARG A 175 1.62 -12.22 11.95
C ARG A 175 1.59 -13.69 12.32
N LEU A 176 2.76 -14.33 12.28
CA LEU A 176 2.94 -15.72 12.69
C LEU A 176 2.97 -15.84 14.22
N PRO A 177 2.47 -16.96 14.78
CA PRO A 177 2.57 -17.24 16.20
C PRO A 177 4.03 -17.50 16.61
N ALA A 178 4.34 -17.28 17.89
CA ALA A 178 5.58 -17.74 18.49
C ALA A 178 5.69 -19.27 18.40
N ALA A 179 6.92 -19.80 18.48
CA ALA A 179 7.13 -21.25 18.49
C ALA A 179 6.38 -21.90 19.66
N GLY A 180 5.63 -22.96 19.38
CA GLY A 180 4.82 -23.67 20.38
C GLY A 180 3.49 -23.01 20.73
N ALA A 181 3.14 -21.87 20.13
CA ALA A 181 1.84 -21.23 20.34
C ALA A 181 0.80 -21.75 19.33
N GLY A 182 -0.38 -22.13 19.83
CA GLY A 182 -1.51 -22.61 19.05
C GLY A 182 -1.79 -24.10 19.24
N ASP A 183 -3.01 -24.49 18.91
CA ASP A 183 -3.49 -25.87 18.95
C ASP A 183 -3.52 -26.41 17.51
N VAL A 184 -2.69 -27.41 17.22
CA VAL A 184 -2.56 -27.99 15.88
C VAL A 184 -3.88 -28.61 15.43
N ASP A 185 -4.59 -29.29 16.33
CA ASP A 185 -5.82 -30.01 16.01
C ASP A 185 -6.95 -29.01 15.74
N ALA A 186 -7.07 -27.96 16.54
CA ALA A 186 -8.04 -26.90 16.32
C ALA A 186 -7.79 -26.14 15.00
N VAL A 187 -6.53 -25.82 14.69
CA VAL A 187 -6.20 -25.17 13.41
C VAL A 187 -6.43 -26.10 12.22
N TRP A 188 -6.12 -27.39 12.34
CA TRP A 188 -6.36 -28.37 11.29
C TRP A 188 -7.86 -28.62 11.04
N ALA A 189 -8.68 -28.53 12.10
CA ALA A 189 -10.13 -28.52 11.99
C ALA A 189 -10.68 -27.18 11.45
N LEU A 190 -9.83 -26.15 11.35
CA LEU A 190 -10.21 -24.77 11.08
C LEU A 190 -11.32 -24.29 12.06
N ASP A 191 -11.17 -24.65 13.34
CA ASP A 191 -12.09 -24.28 14.41
C ASP A 191 -11.81 -22.82 14.86
N PRO A 192 -12.80 -21.91 14.84
CA PRO A 192 -12.65 -20.55 15.34
C PRO A 192 -12.11 -20.45 16.77
N ALA A 193 -12.25 -21.49 17.60
CA ALA A 193 -11.64 -21.54 18.93
C ALA A 193 -10.10 -21.41 18.90
N ALA A 194 -9.44 -21.79 17.81
CA ALA A 194 -8.00 -21.60 17.61
C ALA A 194 -7.61 -20.10 17.58
N ALA A 195 -8.54 -19.24 17.16
CA ALA A 195 -8.34 -17.79 17.10
C ALA A 195 -8.54 -17.08 18.46
N ARG A 196 -8.86 -17.80 19.55
CA ARG A 196 -9.13 -17.20 20.87
C ARG A 196 -8.02 -16.22 21.28
N GLY A 197 -8.42 -15.03 21.73
CA GLY A 197 -7.51 -13.95 22.13
C GLY A 197 -6.92 -13.14 20.97
N ARG A 198 -7.42 -13.31 19.75
CA ARG A 198 -7.06 -12.54 18.56
C ARG A 198 -8.31 -11.89 17.99
N GLU A 199 -8.23 -10.60 17.67
CA GLU A 199 -9.32 -9.87 17.02
C GLU A 199 -9.55 -10.40 15.60
N GLN A 200 -8.46 -10.67 14.88
CA GLN A 200 -8.49 -11.15 13.50
C GLN A 200 -7.50 -12.30 13.35
N ALA A 201 -7.96 -13.43 12.80
CA ALA A 201 -7.12 -14.58 12.53
C ALA A 201 -7.47 -15.23 11.19
N LEU A 202 -6.44 -15.56 10.43
CA LEU A 202 -6.53 -16.41 9.25
C LEU A 202 -6.09 -17.82 9.64
N LEU A 203 -7.05 -18.72 9.79
CA LEU A 203 -6.81 -20.14 9.99
C LEU A 203 -6.59 -20.78 8.63
N GLY A 204 -5.56 -21.62 8.53
CA GLY A 204 -5.25 -22.34 7.29
C GLY A 204 -4.79 -23.76 7.56
N LYS A 205 -5.12 -24.66 6.64
CA LYS A 205 -4.48 -25.96 6.53
C LYS A 205 -4.03 -26.19 5.09
N LEU A 206 -2.79 -26.61 4.92
CA LEU A 206 -2.20 -26.93 3.62
C LEU A 206 -1.79 -28.40 3.63
N TYR A 207 -2.25 -29.17 2.65
CA TYR A 207 -2.07 -30.62 2.63
C TYR A 207 -1.89 -31.16 1.22
N ARG A 208 -1.26 -32.34 1.12
CA ARG A 208 -1.16 -33.05 -0.16
C ARG A 208 -2.52 -33.60 -0.56
N GLN A 209 -2.95 -33.31 -1.78
CA GLN A 209 -4.15 -33.87 -2.36
C GLN A 209 -3.88 -34.31 -3.80
N GLY A 210 -4.02 -35.61 -4.05
CA GLY A 210 -3.63 -36.20 -5.34
C GLY A 210 -2.14 -35.97 -5.64
N GLY A 211 -1.85 -35.57 -6.89
CA GLY A 211 -0.49 -35.21 -7.33
C GLY A 211 -0.07 -33.77 -6.99
N GLY A 212 -0.86 -33.02 -6.24
CA GLY A 212 -0.63 -31.60 -5.94
C GLY A 212 -0.89 -31.24 -4.48
N TRP A 213 -1.25 -29.98 -4.27
CA TRP A 213 -1.51 -29.37 -2.97
C TRP A 213 -2.88 -28.73 -2.93
N ALA A 214 -3.54 -28.84 -1.78
CA ALA A 214 -4.77 -28.15 -1.47
C ALA A 214 -4.62 -27.39 -0.16
N ALA A 215 -5.31 -26.27 -0.04
CA ALA A 215 -5.40 -25.49 1.17
C ALA A 215 -6.85 -25.12 1.45
N ASP A 216 -7.26 -25.22 2.71
CA ASP A 216 -8.53 -24.69 3.18
C ASP A 216 -8.25 -23.58 4.18
N TRP A 217 -9.09 -22.55 4.14
CA TRP A 217 -8.93 -21.32 4.90
C TRP A 217 -10.22 -20.96 5.63
N SER A 218 -10.10 -20.41 6.83
CA SER A 218 -11.19 -19.78 7.55
C SER A 218 -10.70 -18.44 8.11
N LEU A 219 -11.36 -17.35 7.72
CA LEU A 219 -11.15 -16.05 8.31
C LEU A 219 -12.06 -15.90 9.52
N VAL A 220 -11.46 -15.62 10.67
CA VAL A 220 -12.16 -15.40 11.92
C VAL A 220 -11.99 -13.94 12.34
N ILE A 221 -13.11 -13.25 12.56
CA ILE A 221 -13.17 -11.87 13.03
C ILE A 221 -13.99 -11.86 14.31
N ASP A 222 -13.45 -11.30 15.39
CA ASP A 222 -14.10 -11.21 16.70
C ASP A 222 -14.60 -12.56 17.22
N GLY A 223 -13.86 -13.64 16.93
CA GLY A 223 -14.19 -15.00 17.33
C GLY A 223 -15.26 -15.71 16.49
N VAL A 224 -15.77 -15.07 15.42
CA VAL A 224 -16.77 -15.63 14.52
C VAL A 224 -16.15 -15.89 13.14
N GLU A 225 -16.47 -17.03 12.53
CA GLU A 225 -16.09 -17.30 11.14
C GLU A 225 -16.80 -16.31 10.21
N ALA A 226 -16.02 -15.44 9.58
CA ALA A 226 -16.49 -14.45 8.62
C ALA A 226 -16.60 -15.06 7.22
N GLU A 227 -15.61 -15.84 6.81
CA GLU A 227 -15.57 -16.47 5.50
C GLU A 227 -14.74 -17.75 5.52
N ARG A 228 -15.09 -18.72 4.66
CA ARG A 228 -14.34 -19.97 4.46
C ARG A 228 -14.22 -20.27 2.97
N TRP A 229 -13.02 -20.66 2.55
CA TRP A 229 -12.73 -20.98 1.15
C TRP A 229 -11.61 -22.01 1.03
N SER A 230 -11.40 -22.49 -0.20
CA SER A 230 -10.34 -23.44 -0.53
C SER A 230 -9.55 -22.97 -1.74
N SER A 231 -8.29 -23.37 -1.83
CA SER A 231 -7.39 -23.14 -2.95
C SER A 231 -6.60 -24.41 -3.26
N GLY A 232 -6.16 -24.59 -4.51
CA GLY A 232 -5.39 -25.77 -4.90
C GLY A 232 -4.50 -25.50 -6.10
N ASP A 233 -3.34 -26.15 -6.12
CA ASP A 233 -2.35 -26.03 -7.20
C ASP A 233 -1.37 -27.21 -7.15
N GLY A 234 -0.69 -27.52 -8.26
CA GLY A 234 0.43 -28.45 -8.25
C GLY A 234 1.63 -27.99 -7.40
N ASP A 235 1.77 -26.68 -7.18
CA ASP A 235 2.81 -26.05 -6.35
C ASP A 235 2.25 -25.57 -5.01
N ALA A 236 2.89 -26.01 -3.91
CA ALA A 236 2.49 -25.66 -2.54
C ALA A 236 2.44 -24.16 -2.27
N ARG A 237 3.37 -23.38 -2.85
CA ARG A 237 3.47 -21.93 -2.64
C ARG A 237 2.29 -21.20 -3.27
N ARG A 238 1.83 -21.67 -4.44
CA ARG A 238 0.66 -21.12 -5.13
C ARG A 238 -0.63 -21.50 -4.43
N ALA A 239 -0.79 -22.77 -4.03
CA ALA A 239 -1.93 -23.21 -3.23
C ALA A 239 -2.03 -22.40 -1.92
N MET A 240 -0.91 -22.17 -1.24
CA MET A 240 -0.85 -21.39 0.00
C MET A 240 -1.16 -19.91 -0.22
N ALA A 241 -0.67 -19.29 -1.30
CA ALA A 241 -0.91 -17.87 -1.59
C ALA A 241 -2.40 -17.53 -1.79
N GLY A 242 -3.23 -18.51 -2.17
CA GLY A 242 -4.69 -18.35 -2.28
C GLY A 242 -5.43 -18.01 -0.98
N GLY A 243 -4.75 -18.04 0.18
CA GLY A 243 -5.32 -17.55 1.44
C GLY A 243 -5.36 -16.02 1.57
N ALA A 244 -4.59 -15.27 0.78
CA ALA A 244 -4.46 -13.83 1.00
C ALA A 244 -5.60 -13.00 0.42
N ASP A 245 -6.03 -13.29 -0.81
CA ASP A 245 -6.95 -12.38 -1.53
C ASP A 245 -8.36 -12.37 -0.94
N PRO A 246 -9.01 -13.52 -0.66
CA PRO A 246 -10.33 -13.51 -0.05
C PRO A 246 -10.29 -12.90 1.36
N ALA A 247 -9.24 -13.19 2.14
CA ALA A 247 -9.05 -12.57 3.45
C ALA A 247 -8.97 -11.04 3.36
N ALA A 248 -8.22 -10.50 2.39
CA ALA A 248 -8.10 -9.05 2.21
C ALA A 248 -9.42 -8.43 1.79
N THR A 249 -10.13 -9.06 0.85
CA THR A 249 -11.45 -8.60 0.38
C THR A 249 -12.47 -8.59 1.51
N ALA A 250 -12.54 -9.64 2.32
CA ALA A 250 -13.48 -9.76 3.44
C ALA A 250 -13.21 -8.71 4.52
N LEU A 251 -11.94 -8.51 4.87
CA LEU A 251 -11.54 -7.51 5.87
C LEU A 251 -11.77 -6.08 5.36
N ALA A 252 -11.44 -5.79 4.10
CA ALA A 252 -11.74 -4.51 3.48
C ALA A 252 -13.26 -4.25 3.45
N ALA A 253 -14.06 -5.23 3.03
CA ALA A 253 -15.53 -5.09 3.03
C ALA A 253 -16.11 -4.86 4.43
N ARG A 254 -15.46 -5.37 5.47
CA ARG A 254 -15.89 -5.19 6.87
C ARG A 254 -15.52 -3.83 7.45
N PHE A 255 -14.35 -3.29 7.10
CA PHE A 255 -13.76 -2.14 7.79
C PHE A 255 -13.56 -0.89 6.91
N ALA A 256 -13.67 -0.99 5.59
CA ALA A 256 -13.44 0.13 4.71
C ALA A 256 -14.62 1.11 4.73
N GLU A 257 -14.30 2.41 4.73
CA GLU A 257 -15.26 3.50 4.80
C GLU A 257 -15.13 4.39 3.56
N VAL A 258 -16.25 4.87 3.03
CA VAL A 258 -16.24 5.84 1.94
C VAL A 258 -16.10 7.23 2.55
N VAL A 259 -15.03 7.93 2.19
CA VAL A 259 -14.84 9.33 2.56
C VAL A 259 -15.58 10.21 1.55
N GLU A 260 -16.69 10.83 1.98
CA GLU A 260 -17.41 11.78 1.12
C GLU A 260 -16.68 13.13 1.07
N LEU A 261 -16.15 13.48 -0.10
CA LEU A 261 -15.46 14.77 -0.33
C LEU A 261 -16.32 15.82 -1.05
N GLY A 262 -17.65 15.63 -1.08
CA GLY A 262 -18.59 16.54 -1.73
C GLY A 262 -18.75 16.31 -3.24
N PRO A 263 -19.85 16.84 -3.83
CA PRO A 263 -20.17 16.63 -5.24
C PRO A 263 -19.17 17.32 -6.18
N PRO A 264 -19.12 16.94 -7.47
CA PRO A 264 -18.39 17.68 -8.49
C PRO A 264 -18.78 19.17 -8.48
N GLU A 265 -17.78 20.05 -8.55
CA GLU A 265 -17.95 21.49 -8.38
C GLU A 265 -17.08 22.26 -9.37
N ILE A 266 -17.58 23.42 -9.83
CA ILE A 266 -16.79 24.37 -10.62
C ILE A 266 -16.42 25.53 -9.69
N VAL A 267 -15.13 25.77 -9.51
CA VAL A 267 -14.61 26.75 -8.55
C VAL A 267 -13.56 27.64 -9.21
N SER A 268 -13.64 28.94 -8.97
CA SER A 268 -12.61 29.89 -9.37
C SER A 268 -11.55 29.98 -8.27
N VAL A 269 -10.28 29.93 -8.64
CA VAL A 269 -9.13 30.03 -7.73
C VAL A 269 -8.13 31.07 -8.23
N GLY A 270 -7.52 31.80 -7.30
CA GLY A 270 -6.39 32.67 -7.58
C GLY A 270 -5.08 31.89 -7.51
N ILE A 271 -4.16 32.18 -8.42
CA ILE A 271 -2.83 31.56 -8.42
C ILE A 271 -1.76 32.62 -8.19
N GLU A 272 -0.98 32.42 -7.13
CA GLU A 272 0.21 33.19 -6.82
C GLU A 272 1.48 32.45 -7.24
N GLY A 273 2.59 33.18 -7.36
CA GLY A 273 3.91 32.59 -7.63
C GLY A 273 4.23 32.32 -9.11
N VAL A 274 3.30 32.57 -10.04
CA VAL A 274 3.55 32.45 -11.48
C VAL A 274 4.29 33.70 -11.97
N ARG A 275 5.58 33.58 -12.28
CA ARG A 275 6.44 34.71 -12.65
C ARG A 275 6.98 34.62 -14.09
N SER A 276 6.81 33.46 -14.72
CA SER A 276 7.31 33.18 -16.05
C SER A 276 6.36 32.29 -16.85
N SER A 277 6.59 32.18 -18.16
CA SER A 277 5.89 31.22 -19.00
C SER A 277 6.19 29.78 -18.61
N GLU A 278 7.38 29.50 -18.06
CA GLU A 278 7.76 28.18 -17.57
C GLU A 278 6.94 27.79 -16.34
N ASP A 279 6.78 28.70 -15.39
CA ASP A 279 5.90 28.54 -14.21
C ASP A 279 4.46 28.24 -14.63
N TYR A 280 3.96 28.97 -15.64
CA TYR A 280 2.62 28.77 -16.18
C TYR A 280 2.46 27.39 -16.83
N LEU A 281 3.42 26.96 -17.66
CA LEU A 281 3.38 25.65 -18.28
C LEU A 281 3.48 24.52 -17.25
N ARG A 282 4.32 24.68 -16.21
CA ARG A 282 4.42 23.75 -15.10
C ARG A 282 3.10 23.63 -14.33
N LEU A 283 2.49 24.77 -14.00
CA LEU A 283 1.19 24.83 -13.34
C LEU A 283 0.10 24.12 -14.14
N MET A 284 -0.02 24.47 -15.43
CA MET A 284 -1.04 23.90 -16.31
C MET A 284 -0.82 22.40 -16.51
N GLY A 285 0.43 21.97 -16.71
CA GLY A 285 0.78 20.56 -16.82
C GLY A 285 0.46 19.78 -15.55
N TYR A 286 0.76 20.34 -14.37
CA TYR A 286 0.40 19.74 -13.09
C TYR A 286 -1.12 19.61 -12.94
N LEU A 287 -1.87 20.71 -13.06
CA LEU A 287 -3.32 20.72 -12.88
C LEU A 287 -4.03 19.79 -13.87
N GLN A 288 -3.58 19.74 -15.13
CA GLN A 288 -4.14 18.83 -16.14
C GLN A 288 -3.73 17.37 -15.94
N GLY A 289 -2.59 17.13 -15.28
CA GLY A 289 -2.11 15.80 -14.93
C GLY A 289 -2.87 15.17 -13.76
N LEU A 290 -3.57 15.98 -12.98
CA LEU A 290 -4.47 15.48 -11.95
C LEU A 290 -5.71 14.85 -12.62
N ALA A 291 -6.05 13.62 -12.23
CA ALA A 291 -7.46 13.22 -12.14
C ALA A 291 -8.17 14.19 -11.17
N VAL A 292 -9.39 14.04 -10.65
CA VAL A 292 -10.04 15.15 -9.89
C VAL A 292 -10.26 16.46 -10.68
N VAL A 293 -9.27 17.09 -11.33
CA VAL A 293 -9.44 18.21 -12.27
C VAL A 293 -9.92 17.65 -13.62
N ARG A 294 -11.10 18.09 -14.06
CA ARG A 294 -11.73 17.75 -15.35
C ARG A 294 -11.47 18.82 -16.41
N GLY A 295 -11.29 20.06 -15.99
CA GLY A 295 -11.03 21.19 -16.86
C GLY A 295 -10.37 22.34 -16.11
N VAL A 296 -9.57 23.11 -16.83
CA VAL A 296 -8.92 24.33 -16.35
C VAL A 296 -9.14 25.42 -17.39
N VAL A 297 -9.81 26.50 -17.00
CA VAL A 297 -10.07 27.65 -17.88
C VAL A 297 -9.44 28.89 -17.25
N PRO A 298 -8.47 29.55 -17.92
CA PRO A 298 -7.95 30.82 -17.44
C PRO A 298 -9.04 31.89 -17.42
N GLU A 299 -9.19 32.57 -16.30
CA GLU A 299 -10.03 33.75 -16.17
C GLU A 299 -9.18 35.01 -16.30
N THR A 300 -9.64 35.96 -17.09
CA THR A 300 -9.01 37.28 -17.18
C THR A 300 -9.78 38.26 -16.30
N ASP A 301 -9.12 38.82 -15.30
CA ASP A 301 -9.75 39.84 -14.45
C ASP A 301 -9.27 41.27 -14.68
N GLY A 302 -8.31 41.44 -15.61
CA GLY A 302 -7.70 42.73 -15.92
C GLY A 302 -6.86 43.33 -14.77
N ARG A 303 -6.67 42.63 -13.66
CA ARG A 303 -5.94 43.09 -12.46
C ARG A 303 -4.55 42.44 -12.31
N GLY A 304 -4.14 41.61 -13.26
CA GLY A 304 -2.79 41.06 -13.37
C GLY A 304 -2.49 39.83 -12.51
N ALA A 305 -3.43 39.40 -11.67
CA ALA A 305 -3.34 38.12 -10.96
C ALA A 305 -3.87 36.99 -11.85
N LEU A 306 -3.17 35.85 -11.91
CA LEU A 306 -3.69 34.70 -12.63
C LEU A 306 -4.87 34.11 -11.85
N ARG A 307 -6.02 33.99 -12.50
CA ARG A 307 -7.16 33.23 -11.99
C ARG A 307 -7.47 32.07 -12.92
N LEU A 308 -7.87 30.96 -12.32
CA LEU A 308 -8.28 29.76 -13.04
C LEU A 308 -9.65 29.33 -12.53
N GLN A 309 -10.56 29.04 -13.46
CA GLN A 309 -11.76 28.28 -13.19
C GLN A 309 -11.43 26.79 -13.32
N LEU A 310 -11.59 26.06 -12.23
CA LEU A 310 -11.37 24.62 -12.15
C LEU A 310 -12.72 23.91 -12.20
N ASP A 311 -12.86 22.98 -13.14
CA ASP A 311 -13.93 22.00 -13.11
C ASP A 311 -13.43 20.76 -12.37
N LEU A 312 -13.95 20.50 -11.16
CA LEU A 312 -13.53 19.43 -10.28
C LEU A 312 -14.54 18.27 -10.29
N ALA A 313 -14.03 17.04 -10.23
CA ALA A 313 -14.80 15.79 -10.15
C ALA A 313 -15.31 15.49 -8.73
N SER A 314 -14.90 16.28 -7.74
CA SER A 314 -15.21 16.23 -6.32
C SER A 314 -15.20 17.66 -5.75
N GLY A 315 -15.67 17.85 -4.53
CA GLY A 315 -15.67 19.18 -3.90
C GLY A 315 -14.26 19.78 -3.77
N TYR A 316 -14.18 21.11 -3.64
CA TYR A 316 -12.89 21.84 -3.54
C TYR A 316 -11.98 21.32 -2.42
N GLY A 317 -12.54 20.89 -1.28
CA GLY A 317 -11.76 20.34 -0.17
C GLY A 317 -10.90 19.11 -0.54
N ALA A 318 -11.40 18.25 -1.44
CA ALA A 318 -10.63 17.11 -1.97
C ALA A 318 -9.38 17.57 -2.72
N PHE A 319 -9.59 18.54 -3.61
CA PHE A 319 -8.56 19.11 -4.43
C PHE A 319 -7.55 19.87 -3.58
N GLU A 320 -8.01 20.65 -2.60
CA GLU A 320 -7.18 21.39 -1.67
C GLU A 320 -6.28 20.47 -0.84
N GLN A 321 -6.81 19.36 -0.34
CA GLN A 321 -6.04 18.34 0.38
C GLN A 321 -4.99 17.70 -0.53
N LEU A 322 -5.36 17.38 -1.78
CA LEU A 322 -4.47 16.78 -2.76
C LEU A 322 -3.30 17.70 -3.12
N VAL A 323 -3.56 18.99 -3.38
CA VAL A 323 -2.50 19.93 -3.75
C VAL A 323 -1.69 20.38 -2.54
N GLY A 324 -2.28 20.40 -1.34
CA GLY A 324 -1.59 20.85 -0.13
C GLY A 324 -0.45 19.95 0.34
N SER A 325 -0.53 18.65 0.08
CA SER A 325 0.54 17.69 0.40
C SER A 325 1.63 17.62 -0.67
N GLY A 326 1.31 17.93 -1.92
CA GLY A 326 2.25 17.89 -3.03
C GLY A 326 3.30 19.01 -3.00
N ASP A 327 4.26 18.92 -3.93
CA ASP A 327 5.40 19.84 -4.03
C ASP A 327 5.22 20.98 -5.04
N VAL A 328 4.14 20.97 -5.81
CA VAL A 328 3.93 21.95 -6.90
C VAL A 328 3.04 23.11 -6.46
N LEU A 329 1.90 22.82 -5.86
CA LEU A 329 0.94 23.80 -5.39
C LEU A 329 0.82 23.74 -3.86
N ALA A 330 0.33 24.81 -3.25
CA ALA A 330 -0.07 24.80 -1.85
C ALA A 330 -1.24 25.77 -1.64
N PRO A 331 -2.26 25.42 -0.84
CA PRO A 331 -3.28 26.38 -0.46
C PRO A 331 -2.69 27.48 0.42
N VAL A 332 -3.13 28.71 0.20
CA VAL A 332 -2.76 29.87 1.03
C VAL A 332 -3.83 30.04 2.12
N PRO A 333 -3.51 29.76 3.40
CA PRO A 333 -4.51 29.81 4.46
C PRO A 333 -5.03 31.24 4.70
N GLY A 334 -6.32 31.36 4.99
CA GLY A 334 -6.92 32.61 5.47
C GLY A 334 -7.16 33.68 4.40
N ALA A 335 -7.10 33.33 3.11
CA ALA A 335 -7.55 34.21 2.04
C ALA A 335 -9.05 34.50 2.19
N ALA A 336 -9.42 35.76 2.42
CA ALA A 336 -10.82 36.16 2.48
C ALA A 336 -11.41 36.25 1.06
N GLY A 337 -12.39 35.41 0.75
CA GLY A 337 -13.09 35.43 -0.54
C GLY A 337 -12.74 34.24 -1.44
N LEU A 338 -12.15 34.51 -2.60
CA LEU A 338 -11.73 33.50 -3.59
C LEU A 338 -10.61 32.63 -2.99
N PRO A 339 -10.67 31.28 -3.10
CA PRO A 339 -9.56 30.43 -2.70
C PRO A 339 -8.28 30.79 -3.48
N VAL A 340 -7.13 30.74 -2.81
CA VAL A 340 -5.83 31.11 -3.39
C VAL A 340 -4.84 29.95 -3.21
N LEU A 341 -4.13 29.62 -4.29
CA LEU A 341 -3.07 28.63 -4.31
C LEU A 341 -1.74 29.30 -4.68
N LEU A 342 -0.67 28.87 -4.03
CA LEU A 342 0.69 29.28 -4.32
C LEU A 342 1.39 28.22 -5.17
N LEU A 343 1.92 28.61 -6.32
CA LEU A 343 2.90 27.81 -7.05
C LEU A 343 4.24 27.84 -6.31
N ARG A 344 4.65 26.68 -5.79
CA ARG A 344 5.96 26.50 -5.16
C ARG A 344 7.07 26.64 -6.21
N PRO A 345 8.25 27.16 -5.84
CA PRO A 345 9.35 27.41 -6.77
C PRO A 345 9.87 26.16 -7.46
#